data_AF-A0ABD3MPN5-F1
#
_entry.id   AF-A0ABD3MPN5-F1
#
_cell.length_a   1.000
_cell.length_b   1.000
_cell.length_c   1.000
_cell.angle_alpha   90.00
_cell.angle_beta   90.00
_cell.angle_gamma   90.00
#
_symmetry.space_group_name_H-M   'P 1'
#
loop_
_entity.id
_entity.type
_entity.pdbx_description
1 polymer ?
#
loop_
_entity_poly.entity_id
_entity_poly.type
_entity_poly.pdbx_seq_one_letter_code
_entity_poly.pdbx_strand_id
1 'polypeptide(L)'
;MKITLQKRRRNDSEQCILLVAVLLQTLSFFAIGFSMSRRQSLEVARRPAMASTAFAAGKSMGDDEDYNDEDEPAVRPYRNRSLAWTLRYRRLNPYDKVRARVISFGHRSKDDWDDAVSSGQLGQYVPNHPDEMYAPEWVSWDEFLGLMRDYNETRNLATSILGLKSLDDYLVFVKSNSKRAEGLRIPVRPDLYYEDEWKDEQSFFGKCEQQVLTRKPAMVNPYD
;
A
#
# COMPACT_ATOMS: atom_id res chain seq x y z
N MET A 1 9.89 63.70 -35.78
CA MET A 1 11.24 63.29 -35.31
C MET A 1 11.14 61.88 -34.72
N LYS A 2 11.99 60.96 -35.16
CA LYS A 2 11.90 59.50 -34.94
C LYS A 2 12.50 59.12 -33.57
N ILE A 3 11.79 58.32 -32.78
CA ILE A 3 12.28 57.73 -31.52
C ILE A 3 12.83 56.33 -31.85
N THR A 4 14.14 56.13 -31.71
CA THR A 4 14.78 54.83 -31.90
C THR A 4 15.00 54.12 -30.57
N LEU A 5 14.33 52.97 -30.41
CA LEU A 5 14.55 51.97 -29.36
C LEU A 5 15.92 51.31 -29.53
N GLN A 6 16.82 51.45 -28.55
CA GLN A 6 18.01 50.60 -28.45
C GLN A 6 17.76 49.43 -27.50
N LYS A 7 17.72 48.23 -28.10
CA LYS A 7 17.63 46.92 -27.47
C LYS A 7 19.00 46.55 -26.87
N ARG A 8 19.16 46.72 -25.55
CA ARG A 8 20.36 46.31 -24.82
C ARG A 8 20.33 44.79 -24.61
N ARG A 9 20.94 44.02 -25.53
CA ARG A 9 21.26 42.60 -25.30
C ARG A 9 22.25 42.54 -24.14
N ARG A 10 21.85 41.91 -23.03
CA ARG A 10 22.72 41.65 -21.87
C ARG A 10 23.28 40.24 -22.07
N ASN A 11 24.59 40.09 -21.97
CA ASN A 11 25.33 38.88 -22.33
C ASN A 11 24.98 37.70 -21.40
N ASP A 12 24.36 36.65 -21.95
CA ASP A 12 24.00 35.43 -21.23
C ASP A 12 25.23 34.61 -20.77
N SER A 13 26.42 34.91 -21.31
CA SER A 13 27.68 34.25 -20.91
C SER A 13 28.16 34.64 -19.51
N GLU A 14 27.84 35.85 -19.03
CA GLU A 14 28.30 36.31 -17.72
C GLU A 14 27.44 35.76 -16.56
N GLN A 15 26.16 35.45 -16.84
CA GLN A 15 25.26 34.82 -15.86
C GLN A 15 25.62 33.33 -15.64
N CYS A 16 26.03 32.63 -16.70
CA CYS A 16 26.44 31.22 -16.59
C CYS A 16 27.74 31.03 -15.78
N ILE A 17 28.71 31.95 -15.89
CA ILE A 17 29.98 31.85 -15.15
C ILE A 17 29.77 32.08 -13.65
N LEU A 18 28.89 33.02 -13.27
CA LEU A 18 28.61 33.30 -11.86
C LEU A 18 27.87 32.13 -11.17
N LEU A 19 26.99 31.42 -11.88
CA LEU A 19 26.28 30.25 -11.32
C LEU A 19 27.20 29.05 -11.07
N VAL A 20 28.18 28.78 -11.96
CA VAL A 20 29.12 27.67 -11.77
C VAL A 20 30.10 27.94 -10.62
N ALA A 21 30.52 29.20 -10.43
CA ALA A 21 31.41 29.58 -9.33
C ALA A 21 30.77 29.39 -7.94
N VAL A 22 29.46 29.67 -7.79
CA VAL A 22 28.74 29.47 -6.52
C VAL A 22 28.57 27.98 -6.18
N LEU A 23 28.37 27.12 -7.20
CA LEU A 23 28.24 25.66 -6.98
C LEU A 23 29.57 24.97 -6.59
N LEU A 24 30.72 25.48 -7.04
CA LEU A 24 32.02 24.90 -6.67
C LEU A 24 32.45 25.29 -5.24
N GLN A 25 31.99 26.43 -4.72
CA GLN A 25 32.32 26.84 -3.35
C GLN A 25 31.53 26.06 -2.27
N THR A 26 30.30 25.62 -2.55
CA THR A 26 29.52 24.84 -1.57
C THR A 26 29.99 23.39 -1.45
N LEU A 27 30.64 22.83 -2.48
CA LEU A 27 31.17 21.46 -2.44
C LEU A 27 32.45 21.30 -1.61
N SER A 28 33.13 22.40 -1.25
CA SER A 28 34.36 22.35 -0.43
C SER A 28 34.13 22.46 1.09
N PHE A 29 32.89 22.76 1.55
CA PHE A 29 32.58 22.93 2.98
C PHE A 29 32.02 21.67 3.68
N PHE A 30 31.83 20.55 2.97
CA PHE A 30 31.30 19.31 3.57
C PHE A 30 32.37 18.27 3.95
N ALA A 31 33.66 18.60 3.79
CA ALA A 31 34.78 17.68 4.01
C ALA A 31 35.63 18.02 5.24
N ILE A 32 35.02 18.39 6.37
CA ILE A 32 35.70 18.38 7.68
C ILE A 32 34.71 17.91 8.75
N GLY A 33 34.74 16.60 9.05
CA GLY A 33 33.88 16.00 10.05
C GLY A 33 34.07 14.49 10.25
N PHE A 34 35.26 13.94 9.95
CA PHE A 34 35.60 12.55 10.25
C PHE A 34 36.36 12.51 11.58
N SER A 35 35.64 12.61 12.70
CA SER A 35 36.20 12.40 14.03
C SER A 35 36.08 10.91 14.40
N MET A 36 37.23 10.26 14.44
CA MET A 36 37.43 8.93 14.98
C MET A 36 36.83 8.79 16.39
N SER A 37 36.04 7.73 16.62
CA SER A 37 35.87 7.18 17.96
C SER A 37 35.94 5.66 17.92
N ARG A 38 37.14 5.21 18.28
CA ARG A 38 37.47 4.07 19.14
C ARG A 38 36.79 2.73 18.83
N ARG A 39 37.56 1.88 18.14
CA ARG A 39 37.45 0.42 18.25
C ARG A 39 37.73 0.02 19.70
N GLN A 40 36.75 -0.58 20.38
CA GLN A 40 37.00 -1.51 21.46
C GLN A 40 36.69 -2.90 20.95
N SER A 41 37.75 -3.59 20.52
CA SER A 41 37.84 -5.03 20.64
C SER A 41 37.99 -5.35 22.12
N LEU A 42 37.17 -6.22 22.68
CA LEU A 42 37.48 -7.05 23.85
C LEU A 42 36.47 -8.21 23.92
N GLU A 43 37.03 -9.39 24.17
CA GLU A 43 36.43 -10.65 24.60
C GLU A 43 35.39 -11.37 23.71
N VAL A 44 35.92 -12.17 22.79
CA VAL A 44 35.33 -13.45 22.37
C VAL A 44 35.32 -14.37 23.60
N ALA A 45 34.17 -14.49 24.25
CA ALA A 45 33.94 -15.52 25.25
C ALA A 45 33.97 -16.90 24.57
N ARG A 46 35.08 -17.62 24.77
CA ARG A 46 35.21 -19.05 24.51
C ARG A 46 34.08 -19.79 25.23
N ARG A 47 33.15 -20.37 24.48
CA ARG A 47 32.24 -21.41 25.00
C ARG A 47 32.99 -22.74 25.00
N PRO A 48 33.05 -23.48 26.12
CA PRO A 48 33.61 -24.83 26.11
C PRO A 48 32.68 -25.79 25.36
N ALA A 49 33.28 -26.63 24.52
CA ALA A 49 32.65 -27.81 23.95
C ALA A 49 32.29 -28.79 25.07
N MET A 50 31.01 -29.18 25.16
CA MET A 50 30.58 -30.26 26.03
C MET A 50 29.87 -31.32 25.20
N ALA A 51 30.59 -32.44 25.10
CA ALA A 51 30.12 -33.82 25.14
C ALA A 51 29.02 -34.28 24.16
N SER A 52 29.46 -35.09 23.20
CA SER A 52 28.67 -36.21 22.67
C SER A 52 28.24 -37.13 23.80
N THR A 53 26.93 -37.30 23.96
CA THR A 53 26.34 -38.54 24.47
C THR A 53 25.29 -38.97 23.48
N ALA A 54 25.61 -40.01 22.70
CA ALA A 54 24.62 -40.82 22.05
C ALA A 54 24.00 -41.75 23.10
N PHE A 55 22.68 -41.81 23.23
CA PHE A 55 21.96 -43.08 23.44
C PHE A 55 20.43 -42.93 23.32
N ALA A 56 19.88 -43.85 22.53
CA ALA A 56 18.52 -44.39 22.42
C ALA A 56 17.37 -43.82 23.29
N ALA A 57 16.21 -43.65 22.67
CA ALA A 57 15.07 -44.55 22.87
C ALA A 57 13.87 -44.09 22.03
N GLY A 58 13.22 -45.03 21.34
CA GLY A 58 11.93 -44.79 20.71
C GLY A 58 10.83 -44.55 21.74
N LYS A 59 9.80 -43.81 21.33
CA LYS A 59 8.48 -43.82 21.94
C LYS A 59 7.49 -43.58 20.80
N SER A 60 6.93 -44.67 20.24
CA SER A 60 5.64 -45.24 20.63
C SER A 60 4.53 -44.20 20.63
N MET A 61 3.84 -44.15 19.49
CA MET A 61 2.38 -44.19 19.34
C MET A 61 1.55 -44.16 20.63
N GLY A 62 0.59 -43.25 20.64
CA GLY A 62 -0.65 -43.32 21.42
C GLY A 62 -0.65 -42.48 22.67
N ASP A 63 -1.19 -41.26 22.55
CA ASP A 63 -2.12 -40.67 23.51
C ASP A 63 -2.99 -39.70 22.70
N ASP A 64 -4.28 -40.00 22.61
CA ASP A 64 -5.32 -39.11 22.07
C ASP A 64 -5.50 -37.95 23.07
N GLU A 65 -4.52 -37.03 23.08
CA GLU A 65 -4.63 -35.78 23.78
C GLU A 65 -5.63 -34.91 23.01
N ASP A 66 -6.75 -34.65 23.66
CA ASP A 66 -7.73 -33.61 23.35
C ASP A 66 -7.00 -32.26 23.19
N TYR A 67 -6.54 -32.00 21.96
CA TYR A 67 -5.93 -30.74 21.57
C TYR A 67 -7.02 -29.68 21.66
N ASN A 68 -7.05 -28.97 22.79
CA ASN A 68 -7.76 -27.72 22.90
C ASN A 68 -7.12 -26.76 21.90
N ASP A 69 -7.77 -26.55 20.75
CA ASP A 69 -7.34 -25.63 19.67
C ASP A 69 -7.23 -24.15 20.13
N GLU A 70 -7.50 -23.86 21.42
CA GLU A 70 -7.59 -22.51 21.98
C GLU A 70 -6.24 -21.84 22.29
N ASP A 71 -5.12 -22.59 22.31
CA ASP A 71 -3.79 -22.05 22.67
C ASP A 71 -2.84 -21.85 21.48
N GLU A 72 -3.29 -21.99 20.23
CA GLU A 72 -2.41 -21.75 19.07
C GLU A 72 -2.02 -20.26 18.99
N PRO A 73 -0.72 -19.91 19.02
CA PRO A 73 -0.31 -18.52 18.91
C PRO A 73 -0.77 -17.94 17.56
N ALA A 74 -1.49 -16.81 17.61
CA ALA A 74 -2.02 -16.12 16.42
C ALA A 74 -0.93 -15.79 15.36
N VAL A 75 0.35 -15.83 15.73
CA VAL A 75 1.49 -15.68 14.82
C VAL A 75 2.33 -16.95 14.83
N ARG A 76 2.34 -17.65 13.69
CA ARG A 76 3.22 -18.80 13.44
C ARG A 76 4.64 -18.34 13.07
N PRO A 77 5.67 -19.15 13.37
CA PRO A 77 7.03 -18.88 12.88
C PRO A 77 7.06 -18.80 11.35
N TYR A 78 7.77 -17.81 10.82
CA TYR A 78 7.89 -17.62 9.37
C TYR A 78 8.78 -18.71 8.75
N ARG A 79 8.16 -19.69 8.10
CA ARG A 79 8.84 -20.85 7.50
C ARG A 79 9.85 -21.48 8.47
N ASN A 80 11.11 -21.61 8.05
CA ASN A 80 12.20 -22.21 8.84
C ASN A 80 12.86 -21.21 9.81
N ARG A 81 12.18 -20.11 10.21
CA ARG A 81 12.71 -19.10 11.14
C ARG A 81 12.10 -19.28 12.52
N SER A 82 12.82 -18.81 13.56
CA SER A 82 12.27 -18.83 14.92
C SER A 82 11.12 -17.83 15.09
N LEU A 83 10.20 -18.13 16.01
CA LEU A 83 9.12 -17.22 16.37
C LEU A 83 9.65 -15.84 16.82
N ALA A 84 10.71 -15.82 17.63
CA ALA A 84 11.36 -14.60 18.08
C ALA A 84 11.89 -13.74 16.91
N TRP A 85 12.43 -14.38 15.86
CA TRP A 85 12.86 -13.67 14.66
C TRP A 85 11.67 -13.05 13.92
N THR A 86 10.58 -13.81 13.77
CA THR A 86 9.34 -13.38 13.10
C THR A 86 8.73 -12.16 13.80
N LEU A 87 8.60 -12.22 15.13
CA LEU A 87 8.10 -11.10 15.94
C LEU A 87 8.99 -9.85 15.84
N ARG A 88 10.32 -10.04 15.83
CA ARG A 88 11.27 -8.93 15.64
C ARG A 88 11.13 -8.32 14.25
N TYR A 89 10.97 -9.15 13.21
CA TYR A 89 10.77 -8.68 11.84
C TYR A 89 9.51 -7.83 11.72
N ARG A 90 8.37 -8.33 12.21
CA ARG A 90 7.08 -7.63 12.19
C ARG A 90 7.13 -6.30 12.94
N ARG A 91 7.86 -6.24 14.06
CA ARG A 91 8.06 -4.99 14.82
C ARG A 91 8.81 -3.92 14.01
N LEU A 92 9.81 -4.33 13.23
CA LEU A 92 10.62 -3.43 12.41
C LEU A 92 9.92 -3.06 11.10
N ASN A 93 9.18 -4.00 10.53
CA ASN A 93 8.44 -3.88 9.28
C ASN A 93 6.95 -4.21 9.55
N PRO A 94 6.16 -3.23 10.05
CA PRO A 94 4.73 -3.44 10.21
C PRO A 94 4.03 -3.54 8.84
N TYR A 95 2.91 -4.27 8.79
CA TYR A 95 2.15 -4.57 7.57
C TYR A 95 1.87 -3.33 6.73
N ASP A 96 1.30 -2.28 7.33
CA ASP A 96 0.92 -1.05 6.62
C ASP A 96 2.10 -0.39 5.89
N LYS A 97 3.29 -0.39 6.51
CA LYS A 97 4.49 0.20 5.90
C LYS A 97 5.03 -0.65 4.75
N VAL A 98 4.95 -1.97 4.88
CA VAL A 98 5.36 -2.89 3.80
C VAL A 98 4.38 -2.78 2.64
N ARG A 99 3.08 -2.80 2.92
CA ARG A 99 2.01 -2.62 1.94
C ARG A 99 2.15 -1.31 1.16
N ALA A 100 2.36 -0.19 1.85
CA ALA A 100 2.58 1.10 1.18
C ALA A 100 3.78 1.08 0.23
N ARG A 101 4.85 0.36 0.59
CA ARG A 101 6.01 0.18 -0.29
C ARG A 101 5.67 -0.70 -1.50
N VAL A 102 4.95 -1.80 -1.31
CA VAL A 102 4.50 -2.68 -2.39
C VAL A 102 3.63 -1.93 -3.39
N ILE A 103 2.66 -1.15 -2.91
CA ILE A 103 1.81 -0.30 -3.74
C ILE A 103 2.65 0.72 -4.52
N SER A 104 3.70 1.28 -3.90
CA SER A 104 4.59 2.24 -4.58
C SER A 104 5.42 1.61 -5.72
N PHE A 105 5.68 0.30 -5.68
CA PHE A 105 6.32 -0.41 -6.78
C PHE A 105 5.36 -0.67 -7.95
N GLY A 106 4.05 -0.70 -7.68
CA GLY A 106 3.03 -0.78 -8.72
C GLY A 106 2.84 -2.17 -9.33
N HIS A 107 3.16 -3.24 -8.59
CA HIS A 107 2.93 -4.61 -9.06
C HIS A 107 1.42 -4.92 -9.14
N ARG A 108 0.98 -5.52 -10.25
CA ARG A 108 -0.46 -5.65 -10.56
C ARG A 108 -0.99 -7.08 -10.59
N SER A 109 -0.15 -8.07 -10.39
CA SER A 109 -0.54 -9.48 -10.41
C SER A 109 0.33 -10.29 -9.45
N LYS A 110 -0.17 -11.47 -9.08
CA LYS A 110 0.64 -12.47 -8.39
C LYS A 110 1.82 -12.93 -9.23
N ASP A 111 1.66 -13.08 -10.54
CA ASP A 111 2.75 -13.50 -11.42
C ASP A 111 3.88 -12.45 -11.45
N ASP A 112 3.49 -11.17 -11.55
CA ASP A 112 4.40 -10.02 -11.46
C ASP A 112 5.09 -9.94 -10.08
N TRP A 113 4.38 -10.31 -9.01
CA TRP A 113 4.99 -10.45 -7.68
C TRP A 113 6.05 -11.54 -7.64
N ASP A 114 5.77 -12.73 -8.18
CA ASP A 114 6.70 -13.85 -8.20
C ASP A 114 7.96 -13.51 -9.03
N ASP A 115 7.80 -12.76 -10.13
CA ASP A 115 8.89 -12.19 -10.92
C ASP A 115 9.70 -11.15 -10.12
N ALA A 116 9.03 -10.28 -9.36
CA ALA A 116 9.69 -9.29 -8.49
C ALA A 116 10.48 -9.95 -7.33
N VAL A 117 9.96 -11.06 -6.81
CA VAL A 117 10.66 -11.89 -5.80
C VAL A 117 11.90 -12.53 -6.41
N SER A 118 11.78 -13.15 -7.58
CA SER A 118 12.89 -13.87 -8.24
C SER A 118 14.00 -12.93 -8.71
N SER A 119 13.64 -11.73 -9.17
CA SER A 119 14.58 -10.67 -9.56
C SER A 119 15.22 -9.95 -8.38
N GLY A 120 14.69 -10.11 -7.16
CA GLY A 120 15.18 -9.45 -5.95
C GLY A 120 14.83 -7.95 -5.87
N GLN A 121 13.90 -7.47 -6.70
CA GLN A 121 13.48 -6.06 -6.79
C GLN A 121 12.83 -5.56 -5.49
N LEU A 122 12.19 -6.45 -4.73
CA LEU A 122 11.46 -6.12 -3.50
C LEU A 122 12.36 -5.69 -2.32
N GLY A 123 13.66 -6.01 -2.39
CA GLY A 123 14.66 -5.69 -1.37
C GLY A 123 14.49 -6.46 -0.05
N GLN A 124 15.33 -6.15 0.95
CA GLN A 124 15.41 -6.93 2.20
C GLN A 124 14.24 -6.73 3.18
N TYR A 125 13.42 -5.70 2.96
CA TYR A 125 12.39 -5.25 3.90
C TYR A 125 10.98 -5.73 3.54
N VAL A 126 10.84 -6.44 2.43
CA VAL A 126 9.58 -7.03 1.97
C VAL A 126 9.75 -8.55 2.06
N PRO A 127 8.87 -9.26 2.79
CA PRO A 127 8.95 -10.70 2.86
C PRO A 127 8.45 -11.31 1.55
N ASN A 128 9.06 -12.42 1.11
CA ASN A 128 8.65 -13.12 -0.11
C ASN A 128 7.23 -13.70 -0.02
N HIS A 129 6.83 -14.11 1.19
CA HIS A 129 5.51 -14.66 1.51
C HIS A 129 4.86 -13.78 2.58
N PRO A 130 4.21 -12.68 2.16
CA PRO A 130 3.58 -11.73 3.08
C PRO A 130 2.33 -12.31 3.75
N ASP A 131 1.65 -13.25 3.09
CA ASP A 131 0.53 -14.04 3.60
C ASP A 131 0.88 -14.84 4.86
N GLU A 132 2.05 -15.49 4.86
CA GLU A 132 2.53 -16.20 6.05
C GLU A 132 3.07 -15.23 7.12
N MET A 133 3.81 -14.19 6.70
CA MET A 133 4.44 -13.25 7.63
C MET A 133 3.41 -12.43 8.41
N TYR A 134 2.31 -12.05 7.76
CA TYR A 134 1.25 -11.21 8.30
C TYR A 134 -0.09 -11.94 8.40
N ALA A 135 -0.08 -13.27 8.59
CA ALA A 135 -1.29 -14.09 8.66
C ALA A 135 -2.47 -13.49 9.46
N PRO A 136 -2.30 -12.87 10.64
CA PRO A 136 -3.44 -12.30 11.37
C PRO A 136 -3.95 -10.96 10.80
N GLU A 137 -3.15 -10.21 10.03
CA GLU A 137 -3.58 -8.98 9.35
C GLU A 137 -3.88 -9.20 7.86
N TRP A 138 -3.53 -10.36 7.33
CA TRP A 138 -3.63 -10.68 5.91
C TRP A 138 -5.08 -10.98 5.52
N VAL A 139 -5.58 -10.24 4.54
CA VAL A 139 -6.94 -10.42 4.00
C VAL A 139 -6.89 -11.15 2.66
N SER A 140 -6.26 -10.53 1.66
CA SER A 140 -6.09 -11.12 0.33
C SER A 140 -4.91 -10.50 -0.41
N TRP A 141 -4.49 -11.16 -1.48
CA TRP A 141 -3.47 -10.63 -2.39
C TRP A 141 -3.89 -9.30 -3.01
N ASP A 142 -5.15 -9.16 -3.39
CA ASP A 142 -5.68 -7.92 -3.99
C ASP A 142 -5.55 -6.74 -3.03
N GLU A 143 -5.80 -6.98 -1.74
CA GLU A 143 -5.64 -5.94 -0.74
C GLU A 143 -4.18 -5.55 -0.56
N PHE A 144 -3.28 -6.53 -0.48
CA PHE A 144 -1.86 -6.29 -0.25
C PHE A 144 -1.17 -5.60 -1.43
N LEU A 145 -1.49 -6.01 -2.66
CA LEU A 145 -0.99 -5.40 -3.88
C LEU A 145 -1.66 -4.04 -4.17
N GLY A 146 -2.78 -3.73 -3.50
CA GLY A 146 -3.54 -2.51 -3.71
C GLY A 146 -4.35 -2.52 -5.00
N LEU A 147 -4.77 -3.70 -5.45
CA LEU A 147 -5.66 -3.85 -6.58
C LEU A 147 -7.05 -3.33 -6.24
N MET A 148 -7.67 -2.66 -7.21
CA MET A 148 -9.05 -2.22 -7.10
C MET A 148 -9.96 -3.45 -7.04
N ARG A 149 -11.09 -3.30 -6.35
CA ARG A 149 -12.10 -4.37 -6.26
C ARG A 149 -12.73 -4.66 -7.62
N ASP A 150 -13.39 -5.80 -7.71
CA ASP A 150 -14.20 -6.16 -8.87
C ASP A 150 -15.41 -5.23 -9.05
N TYR A 151 -15.97 -5.22 -10.25
CA TYR A 151 -17.14 -4.41 -10.61
C TYR A 151 -18.31 -4.65 -9.66
N ASN A 152 -18.69 -5.92 -9.46
CA ASN A 152 -19.84 -6.29 -8.62
C ASN A 152 -19.64 -5.93 -7.15
N GLU A 153 -18.44 -6.14 -6.62
CA GLU A 153 -18.12 -5.73 -5.25
C GLU A 153 -18.19 -4.22 -5.08
N THR A 154 -17.58 -3.47 -6.01
CA THR A 154 -17.56 -2.01 -6.00
C THR A 154 -18.97 -1.44 -6.09
N ARG A 155 -19.80 -2.04 -6.95
CA ARG A 155 -21.22 -1.70 -7.11
C ARG A 155 -22.00 -1.91 -5.80
N ASN A 156 -21.83 -3.07 -5.16
CA ASN A 156 -22.49 -3.38 -3.90
C ASN A 156 -22.04 -2.45 -2.77
N LEU A 157 -20.75 -2.11 -2.72
CA LEU A 157 -20.20 -1.13 -1.78
C LEU A 157 -20.79 0.26 -2.00
N ALA A 158 -20.80 0.74 -3.24
CA ALA A 158 -21.33 2.05 -3.58
C ALA A 158 -22.83 2.18 -3.26
N THR A 159 -23.62 1.15 -3.56
CA THR A 159 -25.08 1.17 -3.36
C THR A 159 -25.48 0.81 -1.94
N SER A 160 -25.05 -0.34 -1.41
CA SER A 160 -25.53 -0.86 -0.12
C SER A 160 -24.88 -0.20 1.08
N ILE A 161 -23.57 0.09 1.00
CA ILE A 161 -22.80 0.57 2.16
C ILE A 161 -22.71 2.10 2.15
N LEU A 162 -22.47 2.71 0.99
CA LEU A 162 -22.35 4.16 0.87
C LEU A 162 -23.69 4.85 0.55
N GLY A 163 -24.67 4.12 0.01
CA GLY A 163 -25.99 4.69 -0.32
C GLY A 163 -25.97 5.66 -1.50
N LEU A 164 -24.96 5.58 -2.37
CA LEU A 164 -24.79 6.48 -3.52
C LEU A 164 -25.74 6.07 -4.64
N LYS A 165 -26.40 7.07 -5.26
CA LYS A 165 -27.44 6.84 -6.29
C LYS A 165 -27.05 7.35 -7.67
N SER A 166 -26.08 8.25 -7.75
CA SER A 166 -25.62 8.88 -9.00
C SER A 166 -24.11 8.82 -9.11
N LEU A 167 -23.62 8.84 -10.35
CA LEU A 167 -22.19 8.93 -10.65
C LEU A 167 -21.59 10.23 -10.12
N ASP A 168 -22.33 11.34 -10.19
CA ASP A 168 -21.88 12.63 -9.65
C ASP A 168 -21.65 12.57 -8.13
N ASP A 169 -22.61 11.99 -7.39
CA ASP A 169 -22.49 11.81 -5.94
C ASP A 169 -21.28 10.96 -5.58
N TYR A 170 -21.03 9.91 -6.39
CA TYR A 170 -19.87 9.05 -6.23
C TYR A 170 -18.56 9.80 -6.47
N LEU A 171 -18.45 10.60 -7.53
CA LEU A 171 -17.26 11.40 -7.80
C LEU A 171 -17.01 12.44 -6.70
N VAL A 172 -18.07 13.06 -6.18
CA VAL A 172 -17.99 13.98 -5.04
C VAL A 172 -17.52 13.24 -3.79
N PHE A 173 -18.02 12.03 -3.53
CA PHE A 173 -17.57 11.20 -2.41
C PHE A 173 -16.08 10.87 -2.50
N VAL A 174 -15.61 10.38 -3.65
CA VAL A 174 -14.20 10.01 -3.84
C VAL A 174 -13.28 11.23 -3.67
N LYS A 175 -13.67 12.39 -4.21
CA LYS A 175 -12.89 13.64 -4.08
C LYS A 175 -12.88 14.19 -2.66
N SER A 176 -14.02 14.16 -1.98
CA SER A 176 -14.15 14.67 -0.59
C SER A 176 -13.47 13.77 0.44
N ASN A 177 -13.47 12.45 0.22
CA ASN A 177 -13.00 11.45 1.18
C ASN A 177 -11.92 10.54 0.57
N SER A 178 -10.83 11.13 0.05
CA SER A 178 -9.77 10.39 -0.66
C SER A 178 -9.21 9.20 0.13
N LYS A 179 -8.89 9.39 1.42
CA LYS A 179 -8.37 8.31 2.28
C LYS A 179 -9.35 7.13 2.43
N ARG A 180 -10.65 7.44 2.52
CA ARG A 180 -11.69 6.41 2.64
C ARG A 180 -11.87 5.68 1.33
N ALA A 181 -11.87 6.40 0.20
CA ALA A 181 -11.94 5.80 -1.13
C ALA A 181 -10.74 4.86 -1.39
N GLU A 182 -9.53 5.29 -1.03
CA GLU A 182 -8.32 4.47 -1.11
C GLU A 182 -8.43 3.21 -0.23
N GLY A 183 -8.87 3.35 1.03
CA GLY A 183 -9.09 2.21 1.92
C GLY A 183 -10.16 1.24 1.43
N LEU A 184 -11.19 1.73 0.72
CA LEU A 184 -12.21 0.89 0.11
C LEU A 184 -11.75 0.22 -1.20
N ARG A 185 -10.59 0.63 -1.75
CA ARG A 185 -10.04 0.14 -3.03
C ARG A 185 -11.02 0.32 -4.19
N ILE A 186 -11.64 1.49 -4.21
CA ILE A 186 -12.66 1.87 -5.18
C ILE A 186 -12.01 2.78 -6.25
N PRO A 187 -12.24 2.53 -7.56
CA PRO A 187 -11.67 3.36 -8.61
C PRO A 187 -12.27 4.78 -8.61
N VAL A 188 -11.49 5.77 -9.04
CA VAL A 188 -11.98 7.16 -9.11
C VAL A 188 -13.09 7.31 -10.15
N ARG A 189 -12.96 6.59 -11.27
CA ARG A 189 -13.90 6.59 -12.39
C ARG A 189 -14.26 5.15 -12.74
N PRO A 190 -15.38 4.62 -12.18
CA PRO A 190 -15.78 3.24 -12.42
C PRO A 190 -16.20 3.01 -13.88
N ASP A 191 -16.70 4.06 -14.54
CA ASP A 191 -17.06 4.09 -15.95
C ASP A 191 -15.87 3.82 -16.89
N LEU A 192 -14.69 4.34 -16.55
CA LEU A 192 -13.47 4.09 -17.32
C LEU A 192 -12.72 2.84 -16.87
N TYR A 193 -12.76 2.54 -15.57
CA TYR A 193 -12.00 1.41 -15.03
C TYR A 193 -12.61 0.06 -15.40
N TYR A 194 -13.94 -0.03 -15.44
CA TYR A 194 -14.66 -1.25 -15.83
C TYR A 194 -15.25 -1.12 -17.23
N GLU A 195 -14.52 -0.53 -18.19
CA GLU A 195 -15.04 -0.24 -19.54
C GLU A 195 -15.71 -1.46 -20.21
N ASP A 196 -15.19 -2.66 -19.97
CA ASP A 196 -15.70 -3.92 -20.52
C ASP A 196 -17.03 -4.38 -19.88
N GLU A 197 -17.23 -4.09 -18.59
CA GLU A 197 -18.42 -4.51 -17.82
C GLU A 197 -19.46 -3.39 -17.68
N TRP A 198 -19.04 -2.14 -17.91
CA TRP A 198 -19.85 -0.95 -17.73
C TRP A 198 -20.85 -0.80 -18.87
N LYS A 199 -22.13 -0.83 -18.52
CA LYS A 199 -23.23 -0.60 -19.46
C LYS A 199 -23.75 0.82 -19.34
N ASP A 200 -24.39 1.09 -18.21
CA ASP A 200 -25.04 2.35 -17.92
C ASP A 200 -24.93 2.64 -16.42
N GLU A 201 -24.97 3.93 -16.06
CA GLU A 201 -25.04 4.37 -14.66
C GLU A 201 -26.22 3.74 -13.91
N GLN A 202 -27.35 3.56 -14.59
CA GLN A 202 -28.55 2.93 -14.03
C GLN A 202 -28.34 1.45 -13.73
N SER A 203 -27.48 0.76 -14.49
CA SER A 203 -27.11 -0.62 -14.21
C SER A 203 -26.27 -0.68 -12.93
N PHE A 204 -25.33 0.24 -12.79
CA PHE A 204 -24.44 0.31 -11.64
C PHE A 204 -25.19 0.71 -10.34
N PHE A 205 -25.79 1.90 -10.29
CA PHE A 205 -26.43 2.42 -9.07
C PHE A 205 -27.86 1.91 -8.84
N GLY A 206 -28.45 1.24 -9.83
CA GLY A 206 -29.86 0.86 -9.81
C GLY A 206 -30.77 2.00 -10.27
N LYS A 207 -32.09 1.76 -10.26
CA LYS A 207 -33.05 2.80 -10.63
C LYS A 207 -32.94 3.94 -9.64
N CYS A 208 -32.54 5.12 -10.12
CA CYS A 208 -32.80 6.36 -9.40
C CYS A 208 -34.31 6.47 -9.28
N GLU A 209 -34.84 6.25 -8.08
CA GLU A 209 -36.25 6.51 -7.77
C GLU A 209 -36.44 8.01 -7.99
N GLN A 210 -36.81 8.38 -9.21
CA GLN A 210 -37.28 9.71 -9.52
C GLN A 210 -38.47 9.92 -8.59
N GLN A 211 -38.28 10.77 -7.60
CA GLN A 211 -39.32 11.15 -6.68
C GLN A 211 -40.58 11.47 -7.48
N VAL A 212 -41.63 10.67 -7.29
CA VAL A 212 -43.01 10.97 -7.70
C VAL A 212 -43.54 12.12 -6.82
N LEU A 213 -42.73 13.15 -6.60
CA LEU A 213 -43.04 14.33 -5.81
C LEU A 213 -43.03 15.54 -6.74
N THR A 214 -44.04 15.60 -7.62
CA THR A 214 -44.82 16.82 -7.94
C THR A 214 -45.67 16.58 -9.19
N ARG A 215 -46.76 15.84 -9.04
CA ARG A 215 -48.01 16.27 -9.66
C ARG A 215 -49.03 16.36 -8.52
N LYS A 216 -48.95 17.44 -7.76
CA LYS A 216 -50.11 17.89 -6.98
C LYS A 216 -51.23 18.01 -8.02
N PRO A 217 -52.31 17.19 -7.97
CA PRO A 217 -53.40 17.38 -8.90
C PRO A 217 -53.87 18.83 -8.73
N ALA A 218 -53.95 19.57 -9.83
CA ALA A 218 -54.53 20.90 -9.81
C ALA A 218 -55.88 20.79 -9.08
N MET A 219 -56.06 21.54 -8.00
CA MET A 219 -57.35 21.58 -7.33
C MET A 219 -58.35 22.11 -8.33
N VAL A 220 -59.23 21.23 -8.81
CA VAL A 220 -60.39 21.62 -9.60
C VAL A 220 -61.26 22.49 -8.71
N ASN A 221 -61.45 23.74 -9.09
CA ASN A 221 -62.32 24.68 -8.40
C ASN A 221 -63.78 24.19 -8.53
N PRO A 222 -64.53 23.98 -7.44
CA PRO A 222 -65.92 23.48 -7.50
C PRO A 222 -66.95 24.48 -8.05
N TYR A 223 -66.53 25.67 -8.48
CA TYR A 223 -67.43 26.78 -8.82
C TYR A 223 -67.20 27.41 -10.20
N ASP A 224 -66.55 26.71 -11.13
CA ASP A 224 -66.55 27.06 -12.56
C ASP A 224 -67.64 26.28 -13.33
#